data_AF-A0A8S4C2N9-F1
#
_entry.id   AF-A0A8S4C2N9-F1
#
_cell.length_a   1.000
_cell.length_b   1.000
_cell.length_c   1.000
_cell.angle_alpha   90.00
_cell.angle_beta   90.00
_cell.angle_gamma   90.00
#
_symmetry.space_group_name_H-M   'P 1'
#
loop_
_entity.id
_entity.type
_entity.pdbx_description
1 polymer ?
#
loop_
_entity_poly.entity_id
_entity_poly.type
_entity_poly.pdbx_seq_one_letter_code
_entity_poly.pdbx_strand_id
1 'polypeptide(L)'
;MQRFLLSRDSKQLVRCIRIVAALNIFFILMICLISFFIMAQAPEIDLTEIDLNTAFIYFIANHLMIGIKGIVITGLLAVIMSTAYSWLNTKSVLCSRDIVGKLISLTEKQALITARLSTFVIAIFAILLSLWERGVMELEWLSSNFWMPIMIVPLAARFLRFWTNSASFIASVTLAIIFTCVTGYIVGDFATISLMVGMIGGSIGLFGMHYWQRHQGLGPAKKHIEREAMKKSNKVVTASSREQIEEWLKA
;
A
#
# COMPACT_ATOMS: atom_id res chain seq x y z
N MET A 1 -3.66 -1.43 7.27
CA MET A 1 -4.34 -0.19 7.73
C MET A 1 -5.75 -0.41 8.24
N GLN A 2 -6.64 -1.12 7.52
CA GLN A 2 -8.04 -1.34 7.97
C GLN A 2 -8.15 -1.92 9.39
N ARG A 3 -7.28 -2.86 9.75
CA ARG A 3 -7.25 -3.46 11.11
C ARG A 3 -6.78 -2.52 12.21
N PHE A 4 -6.06 -1.45 11.88
CA PHE A 4 -5.64 -0.44 12.85
C PHE A 4 -6.79 0.49 13.26
N LEU A 5 -7.80 0.66 12.42
CA LEU A 5 -9.00 1.44 12.74
C LEU A 5 -9.98 0.69 13.65
N LEU A 6 -9.76 -0.62 13.84
CA LEU A 6 -10.55 -1.47 14.72
C LEU A 6 -10.00 -1.51 16.16
N SER A 7 -8.83 -0.91 16.41
CA SER A 7 -8.29 -0.83 17.78
C SER A 7 -9.11 0.16 18.60
N ARG A 8 -9.50 -0.24 19.80
CA ARG A 8 -10.31 0.57 20.70
C ARG A 8 -9.59 1.83 21.16
N ASP A 9 -8.27 1.73 21.37
CA ASP A 9 -7.43 2.80 21.91
C ASP A 9 -6.08 2.91 21.21
N SER A 10 -5.52 4.13 21.15
CA SER A 10 -4.19 4.40 20.60
C SER A 10 -3.07 3.64 21.33
N LYS A 11 -3.20 3.47 22.65
CA LYS A 11 -2.25 2.67 23.46
C LYS A 11 -2.25 1.20 23.06
N GLN A 12 -3.43 0.64 22.76
CA GLN A 12 -3.57 -0.74 22.30
C GLN A 12 -2.94 -0.91 20.92
N LEU A 13 -3.15 0.06 20.02
CA LEU A 13 -2.55 0.07 18.69
C LEU A 13 -1.02 0.07 18.76
N VAL A 14 -0.42 0.96 19.55
CA VAL A 14 1.04 1.05 19.70
C VAL A 14 1.62 -0.24 20.28
N ARG A 15 0.94 -0.87 21.26
CA ARG A 15 1.36 -2.16 21.81
C ARG A 15 1.33 -3.26 20.74
N CYS A 16 0.27 -3.32 19.95
CA CYS A 16 0.15 -4.27 18.85
C CYS A 16 1.25 -4.07 17.81
N ILE A 17 1.49 -2.83 17.36
CA ILE A 17 2.55 -2.50 16.41
C ILE A 17 3.93 -2.90 16.95
N ARG A 18 4.20 -2.67 18.24
CA ARG A 18 5.48 -3.05 18.85
C ARG A 18 5.68 -4.56 18.86
N ILE A 19 4.66 -5.33 19.19
CA ILE A 19 4.71 -6.81 19.17
C ILE A 19 4.93 -7.31 17.75
N VAL A 20 4.17 -6.78 16.77
CA VAL A 20 4.31 -7.15 15.36
C VAL A 20 5.71 -6.80 14.84
N ALA A 21 6.25 -5.64 15.19
CA ALA A 21 7.59 -5.22 14.80
C ALA A 21 8.66 -6.15 15.39
N ALA A 22 8.56 -6.50 16.68
CA ALA A 22 9.49 -7.44 17.32
C ALA A 22 9.43 -8.84 16.67
N LEU A 23 8.22 -9.35 16.40
CA LEU A 23 8.04 -10.62 15.70
C LEU A 23 8.63 -10.57 14.28
N ASN A 24 8.42 -9.47 13.54
CA ASN A 24 8.96 -9.34 12.19
C ASN A 24 10.49 -9.36 12.19
N ILE A 25 11.14 -8.63 13.10
CA ILE A 25 12.60 -8.65 13.25
C ILE A 25 13.10 -10.07 13.55
N PHE A 26 12.41 -10.79 14.45
CA PHE A 26 12.74 -12.17 14.76
C PHE A 26 12.62 -13.09 13.52
N PHE A 27 11.55 -12.97 12.74
CA PHE A 27 11.36 -13.76 11.51
C PHE A 27 12.43 -13.45 10.45
N ILE A 28 12.75 -12.18 10.21
CA ILE A 28 13.79 -11.78 9.26
C ILE A 28 15.14 -12.40 9.67
N LEU A 29 15.48 -12.31 10.96
CA LEU A 29 16.72 -12.88 11.48
C LEU A 29 16.78 -14.40 11.27
N MET A 30 15.68 -15.12 11.51
CA MET A 30 15.61 -16.57 11.26
C MET A 30 15.81 -16.92 9.78
N ILE A 31 15.18 -16.18 8.86
CA ILE A 31 15.33 -16.41 7.42
C ILE A 31 16.77 -16.16 6.97
N CYS A 32 17.40 -15.09 7.46
CA CYS A 32 18.80 -14.79 7.17
C CYS A 32 19.74 -15.87 7.71
N LEU A 33 19.51 -16.39 8.92
CA LEU A 33 20.29 -17.49 9.48
C LEU A 33 20.16 -18.76 8.65
N ILE A 34 18.94 -19.14 8.23
CA ILE A 34 18.72 -20.32 7.38
C ILE A 34 19.47 -20.16 6.05
N SER A 35 19.36 -18.98 5.43
CA SER A 35 20.07 -18.67 4.18
C SER A 35 21.59 -18.77 4.35
N PHE A 36 22.12 -18.25 5.45
CA PHE A 36 23.54 -18.36 5.78
C PHE A 36 23.99 -19.81 6.03
N PHE A 37 23.17 -20.62 6.72
CA PHE A 37 23.47 -22.05 6.94
C PHE A 37 23.50 -22.86 5.64
N ILE A 38 22.59 -22.57 4.70
CA ILE A 38 22.58 -23.20 3.37
C ILE A 38 23.88 -22.85 2.64
N MET A 39 24.26 -21.57 2.63
CA MET A 39 25.50 -21.10 2.00
C MET A 39 26.76 -21.71 2.64
N ALA A 40 26.77 -21.91 3.96
CA ALA A 40 27.92 -22.47 4.67
C ALA A 40 28.10 -23.99 4.48
N GLN A 41 27.01 -24.75 4.28
CA GLN A 41 27.07 -26.21 4.08
C GLN A 41 27.33 -26.62 2.62
N ALA A 42 27.19 -25.70 1.68
CA ALA A 42 27.27 -25.98 0.26
C ALA A 42 28.15 -24.97 -0.51
N PRO A 43 29.48 -24.99 -0.31
CA PRO A 43 30.40 -24.19 -1.13
C PRO A 43 30.53 -24.68 -2.59
N GLU A 44 30.06 -25.90 -2.89
CA GLU A 44 30.10 -26.52 -4.24
C GLU A 44 28.75 -26.60 -4.95
N ILE A 45 27.63 -26.27 -4.28
CA ILE A 45 26.38 -26.12 -5.02
C ILE A 45 26.52 -24.81 -5.77
N ASP A 46 26.66 -24.91 -7.08
CA ASP A 46 26.72 -23.79 -7.99
C ASP A 46 25.53 -22.87 -7.66
N LEU A 47 25.81 -21.74 -6.98
CA LEU A 47 24.81 -20.73 -6.63
C LEU A 47 24.17 -20.11 -7.89
N THR A 48 24.65 -20.54 -9.05
CA THR A 48 24.14 -20.28 -10.40
C THR A 48 22.95 -21.18 -10.77
N GLU A 49 22.78 -22.37 -10.17
CA GLU A 49 21.65 -23.30 -10.46
C GLU A 49 20.50 -23.23 -9.44
N ILE A 50 20.77 -22.90 -8.17
CA ILE A 50 19.68 -22.62 -7.21
C ILE A 50 19.21 -21.19 -7.41
N ASP A 51 18.08 -21.04 -8.11
CA ASP A 51 17.30 -19.81 -8.06
C ASP A 51 17.09 -19.43 -6.58
N LEU A 52 17.60 -18.27 -6.15
CA LEU A 52 17.52 -17.79 -4.76
C LEU A 52 16.07 -17.81 -4.24
N ASN A 53 15.10 -17.71 -5.14
CA ASN A 53 13.67 -17.80 -4.83
C ASN A 53 13.24 -19.19 -4.30
N THR A 54 14.02 -20.24 -4.56
CA THR A 54 13.69 -21.64 -4.22
C THR A 54 14.55 -22.20 -3.07
N ALA A 55 15.56 -21.46 -2.61
CA ALA A 55 16.51 -21.92 -1.58
C ALA A 55 15.83 -22.42 -0.28
N PHE A 56 14.77 -21.75 0.15
CA PHE A 56 14.02 -22.18 1.34
C PHE A 56 13.26 -23.51 1.13
N ILE A 57 12.69 -23.70 -0.05
CA ILE A 57 12.00 -24.95 -0.41
C ILE A 57 13.00 -26.11 -0.50
N TYR A 58 14.17 -25.86 -1.09
CA TYR A 58 15.27 -26.81 -1.14
C TYR A 58 15.72 -27.24 0.27
N PHE A 59 15.83 -26.29 1.21
CA PHE A 59 16.17 -26.59 2.59
C PHE A 59 15.15 -27.52 3.25
N ILE A 60 13.86 -27.25 3.09
CA ILE A 60 12.79 -28.10 3.62
C ILE A 60 12.87 -29.50 3.00
N ALA A 61 13.10 -29.61 1.70
CA ALA A 61 13.15 -30.88 0.98
C ALA A 61 14.32 -31.77 1.44
N ASN A 62 15.49 -31.20 1.70
CA ASN A 62 16.71 -31.99 1.93
C ASN A 62 17.11 -32.12 3.41
N HIS A 63 16.78 -31.16 4.26
CA HIS A 63 17.26 -31.14 5.65
C HIS A 63 16.21 -31.48 6.72
N LEU A 64 14.91 -31.57 6.37
CA LEU A 64 13.86 -31.90 7.35
C LEU A 64 13.42 -33.38 7.32
N MET A 65 13.00 -33.87 8.47
CA MET A 65 12.37 -35.19 8.64
C MET A 65 10.94 -35.20 8.06
N ILE A 66 10.47 -36.35 7.58
CA ILE A 66 9.20 -36.50 6.83
C ILE A 66 7.98 -35.88 7.56
N GLY A 67 7.88 -36.04 8.88
CA GLY A 67 6.76 -35.51 9.68
C GLY A 67 6.81 -33.99 9.85
N ILE A 68 8.00 -33.43 10.03
CA ILE A 68 8.19 -31.98 10.22
C ILE A 68 8.02 -31.25 8.88
N LYS A 69 8.43 -31.87 7.75
CA LYS A 69 8.22 -31.35 6.39
C LYS A 69 6.77 -30.94 6.15
N GLY A 70 5.82 -31.82 6.45
CA GLY A 70 4.39 -31.56 6.26
C GLY A 70 3.87 -30.38 7.08
N ILE A 71 4.31 -30.28 8.34
CA ILE A 71 3.93 -29.17 9.24
C ILE A 71 4.46 -27.83 8.69
N VAL A 72 5.73 -27.80 8.26
CA VAL A 72 6.37 -26.58 7.75
C VAL A 72 5.73 -26.13 6.43
N ILE A 73 5.47 -27.05 5.49
CA ILE A 73 4.81 -26.73 4.22
C ILE A 73 3.40 -26.18 4.47
N THR A 74 2.63 -26.81 5.36
CA THR A 74 1.28 -26.35 5.71
C THR A 74 1.33 -24.97 6.38
N GLY A 75 2.29 -24.74 7.27
CA GLY A 75 2.53 -23.44 7.90
C GLY A 75 2.88 -22.36 6.88
N LEU A 76 3.76 -22.66 5.92
CA LEU A 76 4.12 -21.75 4.84
C LEU A 76 2.90 -21.38 3.99
N LEU A 77 2.11 -22.36 3.58
CA LEU A 77 0.87 -22.13 2.83
C LEU A 77 -0.13 -21.29 3.64
N ALA A 78 -0.28 -21.55 4.95
CA ALA A 78 -1.14 -20.76 5.82
C ALA A 78 -0.68 -19.29 5.90
N VAL A 79 0.63 -19.04 6.01
CA VAL A 79 1.19 -17.68 6.02
C VAL A 79 0.96 -16.98 4.68
N ILE A 80 1.25 -17.62 3.56
CA ILE A 80 1.03 -17.07 2.21
C ILE A 80 -0.45 -16.71 2.03
N MET A 81 -1.35 -17.64 2.36
CA MET A 81 -2.80 -17.44 2.24
C MET A 81 -3.29 -16.30 3.13
N SER A 82 -2.76 -16.17 4.35
CA SER A 82 -3.14 -15.08 5.27
C SER A 82 -2.82 -13.69 4.71
N THR A 83 -1.67 -13.55 4.05
CA THR A 83 -1.22 -12.31 3.43
C THR A 83 -2.06 -12.03 2.20
N ALA A 84 -2.12 -12.98 1.25
CA ALA A 84 -2.89 -12.86 0.01
C ALA A 84 -4.36 -12.53 0.26
N TYR A 85 -5.00 -13.23 1.21
CA TYR A 85 -6.38 -12.98 1.59
C TYR A 85 -6.59 -11.56 2.13
N SER A 86 -5.66 -11.04 2.93
CA SER A 86 -5.76 -9.68 3.46
C SER A 86 -5.64 -8.60 2.38
N TRP A 87 -4.76 -8.81 1.39
CA TRP A 87 -4.60 -7.92 0.24
C TRP A 87 -5.83 -7.95 -0.65
N LEU A 88 -6.33 -9.14 -1.00
CA LEU A 88 -7.54 -9.31 -1.81
C LEU A 88 -8.76 -8.65 -1.15
N ASN A 89 -8.94 -8.88 0.17
CA ASN A 89 -10.02 -8.26 0.91
C ASN A 89 -9.91 -6.73 0.98
N THR A 90 -8.69 -6.19 1.09
CA THR A 90 -8.51 -4.73 1.11
C THR A 90 -8.80 -4.14 -0.27
N LYS A 91 -8.28 -4.74 -1.34
CA LYS A 91 -8.48 -4.26 -2.71
C LYS A 91 -9.96 -4.36 -3.13
N SER A 92 -10.68 -5.37 -2.68
CA SER A 92 -12.10 -5.52 -3.01
C SER A 92 -13.00 -4.49 -2.33
N VAL A 93 -12.72 -4.19 -1.05
CA VAL A 93 -13.42 -3.12 -0.34
C VAL A 93 -13.12 -1.75 -0.97
N LEU A 94 -11.87 -1.49 -1.36
CA LEU A 94 -11.48 -0.28 -2.09
C LEU A 94 -12.21 -0.17 -3.43
N CYS A 95 -12.24 -1.25 -4.21
CA CYS A 95 -12.95 -1.25 -5.49
C CYS A 95 -14.45 -0.99 -5.31
N SER A 96 -15.10 -1.68 -4.38
CA SER A 96 -16.53 -1.50 -4.14
C SER A 96 -16.89 -0.11 -3.62
N ARG A 97 -16.10 0.47 -2.72
CA ARG A 97 -16.43 1.76 -2.08
C ARG A 97 -15.89 2.97 -2.84
N ASP A 98 -14.62 2.93 -3.24
CA ASP A 98 -13.93 4.10 -3.78
C ASP A 98 -14.04 4.22 -5.30
N ILE A 99 -14.26 3.11 -6.00
CA ILE A 99 -14.43 3.09 -7.46
C ILE A 99 -15.93 3.02 -7.79
N VAL A 100 -16.58 1.89 -7.50
CA VAL A 100 -17.98 1.66 -7.90
C VAL A 100 -18.93 2.54 -7.08
N GLY A 101 -18.74 2.60 -5.76
CA GLY A 101 -19.59 3.39 -4.86
C GLY A 101 -19.53 4.91 -5.08
N LYS A 102 -18.47 5.42 -5.73
CA LYS A 102 -18.40 6.83 -6.16
C LYS A 102 -19.11 7.08 -7.50
N LEU A 103 -19.21 6.06 -8.35
CA LEU A 103 -19.86 6.17 -9.65
C LEU A 103 -21.37 5.91 -9.55
N ILE A 104 -21.78 4.98 -8.69
CA ILE A 104 -23.17 4.54 -8.53
C ILE A 104 -23.47 4.41 -7.03
N SER A 105 -24.64 4.87 -6.60
CA SER A 105 -25.10 4.63 -5.22
C SER A 105 -25.46 3.14 -5.04
N LEU A 106 -24.75 2.46 -4.14
CA LEU A 106 -24.95 1.04 -3.85
C LEU A 106 -25.67 0.86 -2.51
N THR A 107 -26.65 -0.04 -2.49
CA THR A 107 -27.18 -0.58 -1.23
C THR A 107 -26.14 -1.50 -0.56
N GLU A 108 -26.26 -1.77 0.74
CA GLU A 108 -25.30 -2.63 1.46
C GLU A 108 -25.15 -4.02 0.83
N LYS A 109 -26.26 -4.63 0.39
CA LYS A 109 -26.25 -5.93 -0.28
C LYS A 109 -25.50 -5.86 -1.61
N GLN A 110 -25.72 -4.80 -2.40
CA GLN A 110 -25.04 -4.60 -3.69
C GLN A 110 -23.54 -4.30 -3.50
N ALA A 111 -23.18 -3.54 -2.47
CA ALA A 111 -21.78 -3.30 -2.12
C ALA A 111 -21.05 -4.60 -1.76
N LEU A 112 -21.69 -5.49 -0.98
CA LEU A 112 -21.11 -6.79 -0.65
C LEU A 112 -20.92 -7.68 -1.89
N ILE A 113 -21.90 -7.73 -2.78
CA ILE A 113 -21.80 -8.49 -4.04
C ILE A 113 -20.70 -7.92 -4.92
N THR A 114 -20.63 -6.59 -5.05
CA THR A 114 -19.60 -5.89 -5.82
C THR A 114 -18.20 -6.17 -5.26
N ALA A 115 -18.05 -6.16 -3.93
CA ALA A 115 -16.79 -6.52 -3.29
C ALA A 115 -16.41 -7.97 -3.63
N ARG A 116 -17.33 -8.95 -3.52
CA ARG A 116 -17.04 -10.35 -3.89
C ARG A 116 -16.64 -10.51 -5.35
N LEU A 117 -17.35 -9.85 -6.27
CA LEU A 117 -17.03 -9.89 -7.70
C LEU A 117 -15.65 -9.27 -7.97
N SER A 118 -15.36 -8.12 -7.34
CA SER A 118 -14.04 -7.48 -7.47
C SER A 118 -12.91 -8.37 -6.94
N THR A 119 -13.12 -9.11 -5.85
CA THR A 119 -12.15 -10.10 -5.35
C THR A 119 -11.82 -11.13 -6.43
N PHE A 120 -12.84 -11.68 -7.09
CA PHE A 120 -12.66 -12.69 -8.13
C PHE A 120 -11.90 -12.13 -9.33
N VAL A 121 -12.29 -10.94 -9.80
CA VAL A 121 -11.62 -10.25 -10.92
C VAL A 121 -10.15 -9.96 -10.59
N ILE A 122 -9.87 -9.39 -9.42
CA ILE A 122 -8.50 -9.06 -8.99
C ILE A 122 -7.66 -10.33 -8.83
N ALA A 123 -8.24 -11.42 -8.33
CA ALA A 123 -7.54 -12.71 -8.21
C ALA A 123 -7.16 -13.27 -9.59
N ILE A 124 -8.06 -13.22 -10.58
CA ILE A 124 -7.75 -13.64 -11.96
C ILE A 124 -6.62 -12.79 -12.54
N PHE A 125 -6.70 -11.46 -12.41
CA PHE A 125 -5.62 -10.58 -12.88
C PHE A 125 -4.29 -10.87 -12.19
N ALA A 126 -4.29 -11.15 -10.89
CA ALA A 126 -3.07 -11.51 -10.17
C ALA A 126 -2.47 -12.83 -10.68
N ILE A 127 -3.30 -13.85 -10.98
CA ILE A 127 -2.84 -15.11 -11.57
C ILE A 127 -2.26 -14.86 -12.97
N LEU A 128 -2.94 -14.09 -13.81
CA LEU A 128 -2.47 -13.78 -15.16
C LEU A 128 -1.11 -13.04 -15.14
N LEU A 129 -0.95 -12.06 -14.25
CA LEU A 129 0.32 -11.36 -14.05
C LEU A 129 1.42 -12.30 -13.52
N SER A 130 1.07 -13.20 -12.60
CA SER A 130 2.02 -14.20 -12.07
C SER A 130 2.48 -15.21 -13.12
N LEU A 131 1.69 -15.47 -14.16
CA LEU A 131 2.08 -16.34 -15.27
C LEU A 131 2.89 -15.60 -16.34
N TRP A 132 2.85 -14.27 -16.35
CA TRP A 132 3.53 -13.44 -17.35
C TRP A 132 4.98 -13.13 -16.95
N GLU A 133 5.21 -12.83 -15.67
CA GLU A 133 6.54 -12.51 -15.16
C GLU A 133 7.42 -13.75 -14.93
N ARG A 134 8.74 -13.56 -14.95
CA ARG A 134 9.73 -14.64 -14.87
C ARG A 134 9.97 -15.17 -13.47
N GLY A 135 9.62 -14.41 -12.45
CA GLY A 135 9.81 -14.78 -11.05
C GLY A 135 9.08 -13.86 -10.07
N VAL A 136 9.08 -14.27 -8.80
CA VAL A 136 8.38 -13.54 -7.73
C VAL A 136 9.07 -12.21 -7.43
N MET A 137 10.40 -12.15 -7.57
CA MET A 137 11.18 -10.95 -7.30
C MET A 137 10.93 -9.87 -8.35
N GLU A 138 10.89 -10.25 -9.63
CA GLU A 138 10.60 -9.39 -10.77
C GLU A 138 9.19 -8.80 -10.65
N LEU A 139 8.21 -9.64 -10.28
CA LEU A 139 6.85 -9.18 -10.04
C LEU A 139 6.75 -8.18 -8.88
N GLU A 140 7.50 -8.40 -7.80
CA GLU A 140 7.57 -7.48 -6.66
C GLU A 140 8.28 -6.18 -7.02
N TRP A 141 9.36 -6.25 -7.79
CA TRP A 141 10.08 -5.09 -8.33
C TRP A 141 9.19 -4.25 -9.22
N LEU A 142 8.46 -4.88 -10.15
CA LEU A 142 7.49 -4.22 -11.00
C LEU A 142 6.42 -3.51 -10.16
N SER A 143 5.79 -4.23 -9.23
CA SER A 143 4.79 -3.68 -8.30
C SER A 143 5.31 -2.46 -7.52
N SER A 144 6.51 -2.58 -6.96
CA SER A 144 7.15 -1.53 -6.14
C SER A 144 7.52 -0.29 -6.95
N ASN A 145 8.01 -0.46 -8.18
CA ASN A 145 8.39 0.62 -9.08
C ASN A 145 7.24 1.57 -9.43
N PHE A 146 6.01 1.06 -9.43
CA PHE A 146 4.82 1.90 -9.60
C PHE A 146 4.27 2.39 -8.26
N TRP A 147 4.14 1.50 -7.27
CA TRP A 147 3.48 1.87 -6.02
C TRP A 147 4.25 2.92 -5.20
N MET A 148 5.57 2.77 -5.04
CA MET A 148 6.36 3.69 -4.20
C MET A 148 6.37 5.12 -4.76
N PRO A 149 6.76 5.37 -6.03
CA PRO A 149 6.79 6.74 -6.56
C PRO A 149 5.44 7.45 -6.55
N ILE A 150 4.36 6.72 -6.86
CA ILE A 150 3.00 7.27 -6.93
C ILE A 150 2.49 7.66 -5.54
N MET A 151 2.73 6.84 -4.52
CA MET A 151 2.09 7.00 -3.21
C MET A 151 2.99 7.67 -2.17
N ILE A 152 4.29 7.34 -2.12
CA ILE A 152 5.18 7.78 -1.04
C ILE A 152 5.41 9.29 -1.11
N VAL A 153 5.67 9.84 -2.29
CA VAL A 153 5.99 11.27 -2.43
C VAL A 153 4.83 12.16 -1.97
N PRO A 154 3.58 11.99 -2.46
CA PRO A 154 2.49 12.85 -2.00
C PRO A 154 2.06 12.57 -0.55
N LEU A 155 2.15 11.31 -0.11
CA LEU A 155 1.81 10.94 1.26
C LEU A 155 2.80 11.56 2.26
N ALA A 156 4.10 11.48 1.97
CA ALA A 156 5.16 12.09 2.78
C ALA A 156 4.97 13.61 2.88
N ALA A 157 4.71 14.28 1.75
CA ALA A 157 4.43 15.71 1.75
C ALA A 157 3.22 16.05 2.64
N ARG A 158 2.15 15.26 2.58
CA ARG A 158 0.96 15.48 3.41
C ARG A 158 1.24 15.27 4.91
N PHE A 159 2.06 14.28 5.27
CA PHE A 159 2.49 14.02 6.65
C PHE A 159 3.41 15.14 7.19
N LEU A 160 4.30 15.66 6.36
CA LEU A 160 5.16 16.82 6.68
C LEU A 160 4.42 18.16 6.71
N ARG A 161 3.07 18.13 6.73
CA ARG A 161 2.18 19.32 6.73
C ARG A 161 2.38 20.23 5.52
N PHE A 162 2.91 19.71 4.42
CA PHE A 162 2.86 20.40 3.13
C PHE A 162 1.46 20.27 2.55
N TRP A 163 0.73 21.38 2.56
CA TRP A 163 -0.61 21.46 2.01
C TRP A 163 -0.52 21.58 0.49
N THR A 164 -0.78 20.49 -0.21
CA THR A 164 -0.78 20.43 -1.68
C THR A 164 -2.21 20.45 -2.21
N ASN A 165 -2.35 20.89 -3.46
CA ASN A 165 -3.64 20.97 -4.14
C ASN A 165 -3.85 19.72 -5.02
N SER A 166 -5.09 19.44 -5.44
CA SER A 166 -5.41 18.28 -6.27
C SER A 166 -4.62 18.26 -7.59
N ALA A 167 -4.37 19.43 -8.18
CA ALA A 167 -3.57 19.55 -9.40
C ALA A 167 -2.06 19.26 -9.16
N SER A 168 -1.50 19.62 -8.00
CA SER A 168 -0.11 19.24 -7.65
C SER A 168 0.01 17.74 -7.44
N PHE A 169 -1.02 17.12 -6.85
CA PHE A 169 -1.08 15.66 -6.70
C PHE A 169 -1.12 14.95 -8.05
N ILE A 170 -1.99 15.39 -8.97
CA ILE A 170 -2.07 14.81 -10.32
C ILE A 170 -0.74 14.97 -11.06
N ALA A 171 -0.13 16.16 -11.02
CA ALA A 171 1.17 16.40 -11.65
C ALA A 171 2.29 15.50 -11.10
N SER A 172 2.30 15.27 -9.78
CA SER A 172 3.21 14.33 -9.12
C SER A 172 3.03 12.90 -9.64
N VAL A 173 1.80 12.39 -9.68
CA VAL A 173 1.50 11.02 -10.16
C VAL A 173 1.87 10.87 -11.63
N THR A 174 1.51 11.83 -12.48
CA THR A 174 1.81 11.77 -13.91
C THR A 174 3.32 11.77 -14.17
N LEU A 175 4.07 12.67 -13.53
CA LEU A 175 5.53 12.72 -13.71
C LEU A 175 6.24 11.51 -13.09
N ALA A 176 5.76 10.97 -11.97
CA ALA A 176 6.28 9.74 -11.40
C ALA A 176 6.18 8.57 -12.39
N ILE A 177 4.99 8.37 -12.99
CA ILE A 177 4.77 7.30 -13.97
C ILE A 177 5.64 7.50 -15.20
N ILE A 178 5.70 8.71 -15.76
CA ILE A 178 6.53 9.01 -16.94
C ILE A 178 8.00 8.69 -16.65
N PHE A 179 8.54 9.16 -15.53
CA PHE A 179 9.94 8.96 -15.18
C PHE A 179 10.27 7.49 -14.91
N THR A 180 9.38 6.75 -14.22
CA THR A 180 9.54 5.31 -14.03
C THR A 180 9.53 4.57 -15.36
N CYS A 181 8.57 4.84 -16.26
CA CYS A 181 8.47 4.15 -17.55
C CYS A 181 9.62 4.48 -18.49
N VAL A 182 10.01 5.75 -18.60
CA VAL A 182 11.14 6.17 -19.44
C VAL A 182 12.44 5.52 -18.96
N THR A 183 12.68 5.53 -17.66
CA THR A 183 13.89 4.93 -17.10
C THR A 183 13.87 3.42 -17.20
N GLY A 184 12.72 2.77 -16.95
CA GLY A 184 12.55 1.33 -17.15
C GLY A 184 12.79 0.92 -18.60
N TYR A 185 12.36 1.72 -19.57
CA TYR A 185 12.65 1.48 -20.98
C TYR A 185 14.13 1.64 -21.33
N ILE A 186 14.80 2.67 -20.80
CA ILE A 186 16.23 2.92 -21.07
C ILE A 186 17.12 1.86 -20.42
N VAL A 187 16.82 1.48 -19.17
CA VAL A 187 17.59 0.49 -18.41
C VAL A 187 17.27 -0.93 -18.86
N GLY A 188 16.08 -1.15 -19.44
CA GLY A 188 15.59 -2.45 -19.87
C GLY A 188 15.02 -3.31 -18.73
N ASP A 189 15.00 -2.80 -17.51
CA ASP A 189 14.48 -3.49 -16.33
C ASP A 189 13.87 -2.50 -15.31
N PHE A 190 12.85 -2.96 -14.58
CA PHE A 190 12.20 -2.23 -13.51
C PHE A 190 12.86 -2.52 -12.16
N ALA A 191 14.07 -2.01 -11.97
CA ALA A 191 14.85 -2.24 -10.75
C ALA A 191 14.94 -0.98 -9.87
N THR A 192 16.03 -0.85 -9.10
CA THR A 192 16.27 0.26 -8.18
C THR A 192 16.37 1.62 -8.88
N ILE A 193 16.99 1.67 -10.06
CA ILE A 193 17.25 2.94 -10.77
C ILE A 193 15.94 3.58 -11.23
N SER A 194 15.06 2.81 -11.89
CA SER A 194 13.75 3.29 -12.32
C SER A 194 12.88 3.74 -11.13
N LEU A 195 12.98 3.06 -9.99
CA LEU A 195 12.26 3.41 -8.77
C LEU A 195 12.73 4.76 -8.23
N MET A 196 14.04 4.95 -8.09
CA MET A 196 14.62 6.21 -7.59
C MET A 196 14.29 7.38 -8.51
N VAL A 197 14.45 7.20 -9.83
CA VAL A 197 14.15 8.25 -10.81
C VAL A 197 12.66 8.57 -10.85
N GLY A 198 11.78 7.57 -10.71
CA GLY A 198 10.35 7.76 -10.52
C GLY A 198 10.01 8.62 -9.30
N MET A 199 10.63 8.37 -8.15
CA MET A 199 10.43 9.18 -6.94
C MET A 199 10.90 10.63 -7.12
N ILE A 200 12.01 10.83 -7.84
CA ILE A 200 12.51 12.16 -8.20
C ILE A 200 11.49 12.87 -9.11
N GLY A 201 11.01 12.19 -10.15
CA GLY A 201 9.97 12.71 -11.06
C GLY A 201 8.69 13.12 -10.32
N GLY A 202 8.21 12.28 -9.42
CA GLY A 202 7.04 12.59 -8.59
C GLY A 202 7.26 13.78 -7.65
N SER A 203 8.47 13.94 -7.12
CA SER A 203 8.84 15.09 -6.26
C SER A 203 8.89 16.38 -7.08
N ILE A 204 9.53 16.34 -8.25
CA ILE A 204 9.57 17.47 -9.19
C ILE A 204 8.15 17.89 -9.58
N GLY A 205 7.29 16.93 -9.91
CA GLY A 205 5.90 17.21 -10.27
C GLY A 205 5.09 17.84 -9.13
N LEU A 206 5.25 17.31 -7.91
CA LEU A 206 4.54 17.83 -6.74
C LEU A 206 4.97 19.26 -6.41
N PHE A 207 6.27 19.48 -6.24
CA PHE A 207 6.81 20.77 -5.83
C PHE A 207 6.76 21.79 -6.96
N GLY A 208 7.11 21.41 -8.19
CA GLY A 208 7.05 22.28 -9.36
C GLY A 208 5.64 22.85 -9.56
N MET A 209 4.62 22.00 -9.55
CA MET A 209 3.23 22.45 -9.69
C MET A 209 2.76 23.27 -8.48
N HIS A 210 3.23 22.94 -7.26
CA HIS A 210 2.89 23.70 -6.05
C HIS A 210 3.46 25.13 -6.09
N TYR A 211 4.73 25.31 -6.43
CA TYR A 211 5.36 26.63 -6.52
C TYR A 211 4.77 27.47 -7.66
N TRP A 212 4.46 26.83 -8.80
CA TRP A 212 3.75 27.47 -9.91
C TRP A 212 2.40 28.06 -9.45
N GLN A 213 1.58 27.25 -8.77
CA GLN A 213 0.27 27.70 -8.28
C GLN A 213 0.38 28.82 -7.25
N ARG A 214 1.43 28.81 -6.43
CA ARG A 214 1.71 29.88 -5.47
C ARG A 214 2.05 31.19 -6.20
N HIS A 215 2.82 31.13 -7.29
CA HIS A 215 3.13 32.30 -8.12
C HIS A 215 1.88 32.91 -8.78
N GLN A 216 0.88 32.09 -9.12
CA GLN A 216 -0.40 32.56 -9.66
C GLN A 216 -1.41 33.02 -8.59
N GLY A 217 -1.03 33.06 -7.32
CA GLY A 217 -1.93 33.45 -6.22
C GLY A 217 -2.98 32.39 -5.83
N LEU A 218 -2.96 31.21 -6.45
CA LEU A 218 -3.87 30.08 -6.20
C LEU A 218 -3.39 29.18 -5.05
N GLY A 219 -2.71 29.79 -4.06
CA GLY A 219 -2.04 29.07 -2.98
C GLY A 219 -3.00 28.20 -2.15
N PRO A 220 -2.65 26.93 -1.88
CA PRO A 220 -3.52 25.97 -1.18
C PRO A 220 -3.87 26.38 0.26
N ALA A 221 -3.04 27.22 0.89
CA ALA A 221 -3.31 27.76 2.23
C ALA A 221 -4.60 28.60 2.28
N LYS A 222 -4.89 29.41 1.25
CA LYS A 222 -6.07 30.30 1.25
C LYS A 222 -7.38 29.51 1.19
N LYS A 223 -7.46 28.54 0.28
CA LYS A 223 -8.62 27.63 0.15
C LYS A 223 -8.83 26.74 1.38
N HIS A 224 -7.75 26.30 2.04
CA HIS A 224 -7.89 25.46 3.23
C HIS A 224 -8.38 26.26 4.44
N ILE A 225 -7.87 27.49 4.63
CA ILE A 225 -8.34 28.42 5.66
C ILE A 225 -9.82 28.81 5.41
N GLU A 226 -10.20 29.11 4.17
CA GLU A 226 -11.59 29.40 3.80
C GLU A 226 -12.53 28.22 4.07
N ARG A 227 -12.11 26.99 3.74
CA ARG A 227 -12.90 25.77 4.04
C ARG A 227 -13.02 25.48 5.53
N GLU A 228 -11.98 25.73 6.32
CA GLU A 228 -12.05 25.59 7.78
C GLU A 228 -12.93 26.66 8.43
N ALA A 229 -12.86 27.91 7.95
CA ALA A 229 -13.73 28.99 8.37
C ALA A 229 -15.21 28.68 8.05
N MET A 230 -15.49 28.19 6.85
CA MET A 230 -16.84 27.75 6.44
C MET A 230 -17.35 26.59 7.30
N LYS A 231 -16.52 25.58 7.62
CA LYS A 231 -16.91 24.47 8.50
C LYS A 231 -17.19 24.92 9.94
N LYS A 232 -16.41 25.88 10.47
CA LYS A 232 -16.68 26.48 11.79
C LYS A 232 -17.99 27.26 11.78
N SER A 233 -18.21 28.10 10.77
CA SER A 233 -19.46 28.85 10.61
C SER A 233 -20.68 27.92 10.53
N ASN A 234 -20.63 26.88 9.69
CA ASN A 234 -21.74 25.93 9.57
C ASN A 234 -22.02 25.18 10.88
N LYS A 235 -20.98 24.81 11.65
CA LYS A 235 -21.17 24.18 12.96
C LYS A 235 -21.86 25.12 13.95
N VAL A 236 -21.48 26.39 13.99
CA VAL A 236 -22.10 27.40 14.86
C VAL A 236 -23.57 27.62 14.49
N VAL A 237 -23.89 27.73 13.21
CA VAL A 237 -25.28 27.84 12.73
C VAL A 237 -26.10 26.62 13.15
N THR A 238 -25.59 25.40 12.93
CA THR A 238 -26.32 24.18 13.32
C THR A 238 -26.48 24.00 14.83
N ALA A 239 -25.55 24.49 15.64
CA ALA A 239 -25.65 24.46 17.10
C ALA A 239 -26.70 25.45 17.60
N SER A 240 -26.70 26.68 17.07
CA SER A 240 -27.70 27.70 17.39
C SER A 240 -29.13 27.27 17.00
N SER A 241 -29.32 26.66 15.83
CA SER A 241 -30.63 26.12 15.44
C SER A 241 -31.10 24.98 16.34
N ARG A 242 -30.20 24.17 16.89
CA ARG A 242 -30.56 23.11 17.86
C ARG A 242 -30.98 23.67 19.21
N GLU A 243 -30.24 24.65 19.73
CA GLU A 243 -30.59 25.33 20.98
C GLU A 243 -31.97 25.99 20.90
N GLN A 244 -32.27 26.66 19.79
CA GLN A 244 -33.60 27.24 19.55
C GLN A 244 -34.71 26.18 19.53
N ILE A 245 -34.49 25.03 18.88
CA ILE A 245 -35.47 23.93 18.85
C ILE A 245 -35.70 23.35 20.25
N GLU A 246 -34.65 23.20 21.06
CA GLU A 246 -34.77 22.71 22.44
C GLU A 246 -35.50 23.71 23.36
N GLU A 247 -35.37 25.01 23.11
CA GLU A 247 -36.08 26.06 23.85
C GLU A 247 -37.59 26.06 23.51
N TRP A 248 -37.94 25.90 22.24
CA TRP A 248 -39.34 25.74 21.79
C TRP A 248 -40.02 24.47 22.31
N LEU A 249 -39.27 23.39 22.56
CA LEU A 249 -39.82 22.15 23.14
C LEU A 249 -40.04 22.22 24.65
N LYS A 250 -39.50 23.25 25.32
CA LYS A 250 -39.62 23.47 26.77
C LYS A 250 -40.65 24.55 27.15
N ALA A 251 -41.16 25.31 26.18
CA ALA A 251 -42.22 26.30 26.32
C ALA A 251 -43.59 25.70 25.99
#